data_AF-A0A0X3TQK9-F1
#
_entry.id   AF-A0A0X3TQK9-F1
#
_cell.length_a   1.000
_cell.length_b   1.000
_cell.length_c   1.000
_cell.angle_alpha   90.00
_cell.angle_beta   90.00
_cell.angle_gamma   90.00
#
_symmetry.space_group_name_H-M   'P 1'
#
loop_
_entity.id
_entity.type
_entity.pdbx_description
1 polymer ?
#
loop_
_entity_poly.entity_id
_entity_poly.type
_entity_poly.pdbx_seq_one_letter_code
_entity_poly.pdbx_strand_id
1 'polypeptide(L)'
;MLATFSILALAALYSKKFGTCVQLPSGANLSYEAYADFSRPYFFPMAVLRQSDGTIIGRDIFPIRTTETATYGTVWPDHNGPALFTFIWHKDHGLVRRDRTPKLFEQLQSDLGEKTLGAPRDLNVNTLWLMTRLQNFAHFQGTDCKVRLITW
;
A
#
# COMPACT_ATOMS: atom_id res chain seq x y z
N MET A 1 -28.32 24.06 -6.93
CA MET A 1 -27.83 23.39 -8.15
C MET A 1 -26.34 23.64 -8.43
N LEU A 2 -25.75 24.80 -8.13
CA LEU A 2 -24.31 25.06 -8.38
C LEU A 2 -23.35 24.28 -7.46
N ALA A 3 -23.69 24.10 -6.17
CA ALA A 3 -22.81 23.42 -5.22
C ALA A 3 -22.58 21.92 -5.52
N THR A 4 -23.58 21.23 -6.06
CA THR A 4 -23.52 19.81 -6.42
C THR A 4 -22.59 19.53 -7.59
N PHE A 5 -22.52 20.42 -8.58
CA PHE A 5 -21.59 20.29 -9.71
C PHE A 5 -20.13 20.43 -9.27
N SER A 6 -19.84 21.34 -8.33
CA SER A 6 -18.49 21.54 -7.79
C SER A 6 -18.00 20.32 -7.01
N ILE A 7 -18.85 19.68 -6.22
CA ILE A 7 -18.51 18.49 -5.44
C ILE A 7 -18.26 17.28 -6.36
N LEU A 8 -19.10 17.07 -7.39
CA LEU A 8 -18.93 15.99 -8.36
C LEU A 8 -17.64 16.15 -9.19
N ALA A 9 -17.33 17.37 -9.62
CA ALA A 9 -16.08 17.66 -10.34
C ALA A 9 -14.84 17.42 -9.47
N LEU A 10 -14.90 17.84 -8.20
CA LEU A 10 -13.82 17.60 -7.24
C LEU A 10 -13.64 16.10 -6.98
N ALA A 11 -14.73 15.36 -6.77
CA ALA A 11 -14.71 13.91 -6.59
C ALA A 11 -14.13 13.19 -7.81
N ALA A 12 -14.46 13.62 -9.03
CA ALA A 12 -13.90 13.04 -10.26
C ALA A 12 -12.39 13.30 -10.40
N LEU A 13 -11.92 14.52 -10.09
CA LEU A 13 -10.49 14.86 -10.10
C LEU A 13 -9.71 14.07 -9.05
N TYR A 14 -10.26 13.94 -7.84
CA TYR A 14 -9.68 13.11 -6.78
C TYR A 14 -9.66 11.64 -7.17
N SER A 15 -10.74 11.13 -7.77
CA SER A 15 -10.81 9.76 -8.27
C SER A 15 -9.73 9.47 -9.30
N LYS A 16 -9.53 10.38 -10.26
CA LYS A 16 -8.46 10.26 -11.25
C LYS A 16 -7.06 10.27 -10.62
N LYS A 17 -6.85 11.10 -9.60
CA LYS A 17 -5.53 11.23 -8.96
C LYS A 17 -5.19 10.05 -8.05
N PHE A 18 -6.13 9.59 -7.24
CA PHE A 18 -5.88 8.61 -6.18
C PHE A 18 -6.47 7.21 -6.46
N GLY A 19 -7.02 7.02 -7.66
CA GLY A 19 -7.61 5.73 -8.08
C GLY A 19 -6.64 4.82 -8.79
N THR A 20 -5.45 5.37 -9.06
CA THR A 20 -4.33 4.61 -9.57
C THR A 20 -3.64 3.85 -8.44
N CYS A 21 -3.12 2.68 -8.78
CA CYS A 21 -2.34 1.85 -7.90
C CYS A 21 -1.09 1.35 -8.61
N VAL A 22 -0.18 0.79 -7.83
CA VAL A 22 0.96 0.04 -8.33
C VAL A 22 0.67 -1.43 -8.07
N GLN A 23 0.40 -2.19 -9.14
CA GLN A 23 0.33 -3.65 -9.08
C GLN A 23 1.74 -4.21 -8.95
N LEU A 24 2.04 -4.85 -7.83
CA LEU A 24 3.33 -5.50 -7.59
C LEU A 24 3.33 -6.89 -8.23
N PRO A 25 4.49 -7.39 -8.71
CA PRO A 25 4.58 -8.74 -9.26
C PRO A 25 4.25 -9.85 -8.23
N SER A 26 4.33 -9.52 -6.93
CA SER A 26 3.91 -10.39 -5.83
C SER A 26 2.38 -10.55 -5.71
N GLY A 27 1.59 -9.89 -6.57
CA GLY A 27 0.13 -9.90 -6.56
C GLY A 27 -0.52 -8.92 -5.57
N ALA A 28 0.27 -8.21 -4.76
CA ALA A 28 -0.22 -7.13 -3.92
C ALA A 28 -0.28 -5.79 -4.67
N ASN A 29 -1.08 -4.85 -4.16
CA ASN A 29 -1.25 -3.52 -4.72
C ASN A 29 -0.85 -2.45 -3.72
N LEU A 30 0.01 -1.52 -4.11
CA LEU A 30 0.15 -0.24 -3.39
C LEU A 30 -0.90 0.71 -3.92
N SER A 31 -1.72 1.26 -3.04
CA SER A 31 -2.82 2.14 -3.41
C SER A 31 -3.10 3.14 -2.30
N TYR A 32 -4.05 4.03 -2.51
CA TYR A 32 -4.55 4.90 -1.46
C TYR A 32 -5.71 4.22 -0.69
N GLU A 33 -5.85 4.54 0.60
CA GLU A 33 -6.93 4.00 1.42
C GLU A 33 -8.29 4.54 0.96
N ALA A 34 -8.37 5.86 0.80
CA ALA A 34 -9.55 6.60 0.43
C ALA A 34 -9.18 7.82 -0.42
N TYR A 35 -10.10 8.25 -1.27
CA TYR A 35 -9.95 9.42 -2.13
C TYR A 35 -10.10 10.73 -1.36
N ALA A 36 -11.01 10.80 -0.39
CA ALA A 36 -11.29 11.99 0.38
C ALA A 36 -11.67 11.58 1.80
N ASP A 37 -11.05 12.18 2.80
CA ASP A 37 -11.48 12.09 4.20
C ASP A 37 -11.88 13.50 4.65
N PHE A 38 -13.17 13.83 4.54
CA PHE A 38 -13.69 15.14 4.94
C PHE A 38 -13.73 15.33 6.47
N SER A 39 -13.47 14.27 7.25
CA SER A 39 -13.39 14.34 8.72
C SER A 39 -12.03 14.83 9.21
N ARG A 40 -11.01 14.87 8.33
CA ARG A 40 -9.66 15.37 8.63
C ARG A 40 -9.32 16.56 7.72
N PRO A 41 -8.70 17.63 8.24
CA PRO A 41 -8.31 18.80 7.43
C PRO A 41 -7.17 18.52 6.44
N TYR A 42 -6.64 17.29 6.42
CA TYR A 42 -5.55 16.89 5.54
C TYR A 42 -6.07 16.00 4.41
N PHE A 43 -6.09 16.56 3.20
CA PHE A 43 -6.35 15.84 1.94
C PHE A 43 -5.23 14.88 1.51
N PHE A 44 -4.37 14.43 2.44
CA PHE A 44 -3.30 13.50 2.11
C PHE A 44 -3.83 12.07 2.26
N PRO A 45 -4.04 11.34 1.15
CA PRO A 45 -4.54 9.99 1.25
C PRO A 45 -3.44 9.07 1.77
N MET A 46 -3.79 8.24 2.75
CA MET A 46 -2.88 7.26 3.32
C MET A 46 -2.57 6.18 2.29
N ALA A 47 -1.29 5.95 2.01
CA ALA A 47 -0.87 4.86 1.15
C ALA A 47 -0.92 3.54 1.91
N VAL A 48 -1.47 2.51 1.28
CA VAL A 48 -1.71 1.20 1.87
C VAL A 48 -1.23 0.09 0.95
N LEU A 49 -0.84 -1.03 1.54
CA LEU A 49 -0.64 -2.29 0.83
C LEU A 49 -1.94 -3.09 0.89
N ARG A 50 -2.42 -3.55 -0.27
CA ARG A 50 -3.61 -4.38 -0.41
C ARG A 50 -3.29 -5.71 -1.06
N GLN A 51 -4.13 -6.70 -0.78
CA GLN A 51 -4.24 -7.90 -1.60
C GLN A 51 -4.89 -7.56 -2.95
N SER A 52 -4.82 -8.51 -3.90
CA SER A 52 -5.45 -8.38 -5.22
C SER A 52 -6.97 -8.20 -5.16
N ASP A 53 -7.62 -8.73 -4.13
CA ASP A 53 -9.07 -8.60 -3.88
C ASP A 53 -9.48 -7.24 -3.26
N GLY A 54 -8.51 -6.38 -2.92
CA GLY A 54 -8.72 -5.07 -2.31
C GLY A 54 -8.64 -5.04 -0.77
N THR A 55 -8.47 -6.19 -0.11
CA THR A 55 -8.28 -6.29 1.35
C THR A 55 -7.00 -5.58 1.77
N ILE A 56 -7.07 -4.71 2.79
CA ILE A 56 -5.89 -4.00 3.30
C ILE A 56 -5.02 -4.95 4.11
N ILE A 57 -3.75 -5.09 3.72
CA ILE A 57 -2.72 -5.81 4.47
C ILE A 57 -2.15 -4.91 5.57
N GLY A 58 -1.85 -3.66 5.23
CA GLY A 58 -1.25 -2.71 6.16
C GLY A 58 -1.33 -1.26 5.69
N ARG A 59 -1.40 -0.37 6.67
CA ARG A 59 -1.32 1.09 6.53
C ARG A 59 0.01 1.56 7.12
N ASP A 60 0.55 2.67 6.61
CA ASP A 60 1.77 3.31 7.13
C ASP A 60 2.91 2.33 7.42
N ILE A 61 3.17 1.44 6.47
CA ILE A 61 4.20 0.41 6.62
C ILE A 61 5.57 1.09 6.51
N PHE A 62 6.40 0.91 7.55
CA PHE A 62 7.77 1.39 7.60
C PHE A 62 8.66 0.50 8.50
N PRO A 63 9.83 0.04 8.00
CA PRO A 63 10.24 0.09 6.61
C PRO A 63 9.38 -0.84 5.74
N ILE A 64 9.13 -0.47 4.49
CA ILE A 64 8.57 -1.35 3.47
C ILE A 64 9.65 -1.73 2.44
N ARG A 65 9.67 -2.99 2.03
CA ARG A 65 10.54 -3.50 0.97
C ARG A 65 9.74 -4.44 0.09
N THR A 66 9.90 -4.33 -1.22
CA THR A 66 9.19 -5.20 -2.16
C THR A 66 10.16 -5.77 -3.19
N THR A 67 9.95 -7.03 -3.56
CA THR A 67 10.65 -7.79 -4.59
C THR A 67 9.64 -8.27 -5.63
N GLU A 68 10.10 -9.08 -6.59
CA GLU A 68 9.22 -9.72 -7.57
C GLU A 68 8.27 -10.78 -6.93
N THR A 69 8.62 -11.34 -5.77
CA THR A 69 7.84 -12.43 -5.15
C THR A 69 7.18 -12.04 -3.84
N ALA A 70 7.63 -10.96 -3.19
CA ALA A 70 7.15 -10.63 -1.86
C ALA A 70 7.26 -9.15 -1.49
N THR A 71 6.53 -8.77 -0.45
CA THR A 71 6.59 -7.46 0.19
C THR A 71 6.76 -7.65 1.70
N TYR A 72 7.89 -7.21 2.23
CA TYR A 72 8.18 -7.17 3.65
C TYR A 72 7.81 -5.80 4.22
N GLY A 73 7.32 -5.78 5.46
CA GLY A 73 7.34 -4.56 6.22
C GLY A 73 6.86 -4.67 7.64
N THR A 74 6.96 -3.57 8.36
CA THR A 74 6.40 -3.41 9.71
C THR A 74 5.25 -2.43 9.65
N VAL A 75 4.06 -2.88 10.02
CA VAL A 75 2.89 -2.00 10.14
C VAL A 75 3.05 -1.17 11.39
N TRP A 76 2.95 0.15 11.27
CA TRP A 76 2.72 1.04 12.39
C TRP A 76 1.21 1.28 12.52
N PRO A 77 0.51 0.56 13.41
CA PRO A 77 -0.88 0.85 13.68
C PRO A 77 -0.98 2.24 14.33
N ASP A 78 -2.04 2.97 13.97
CA ASP A 78 -2.42 4.24 14.61
C ASP A 78 -2.36 4.11 16.15
N HIS A 79 -2.21 5.22 16.89
CA HIS A 79 -1.92 5.17 18.34
C HIS A 79 -2.91 4.34 19.20
N ASN A 80 -4.08 4.00 18.67
CA ASN A 80 -5.12 3.19 19.30
C ASN A 80 -5.35 1.82 18.63
N GLY A 81 -4.49 1.40 17.69
CA GLY A 81 -4.62 0.14 16.95
C GLY A 81 -3.98 -1.08 17.62
N PRO A 82 -4.02 -2.27 16.98
CA PRO A 82 -3.35 -3.48 17.48
C PRO A 82 -1.83 -3.25 17.62
N ALA A 83 -1.06 -4.17 18.23
CA ALA A 83 0.39 -3.98 18.38
C ALA A 83 1.13 -3.89 17.03
N LEU A 84 2.25 -3.14 17.00
CA LEU A 84 3.24 -3.16 15.92
C LEU A 84 3.56 -4.60 15.53
N PHE A 85 3.41 -4.95 14.24
CA PHE A 85 3.76 -6.27 13.76
C PHE A 85 4.53 -6.22 12.43
N THR A 86 5.47 -7.15 12.30
CA THR A 86 6.24 -7.37 11.07
C THR A 86 5.63 -8.50 10.27
N PHE A 87 5.53 -8.31 8.96
CA PHE A 87 4.92 -9.25 8.04
C PHE A 87 5.72 -9.38 6.73
N ILE A 88 5.45 -10.48 6.03
CA ILE A 88 5.79 -10.72 4.64
C ILE A 88 4.49 -11.07 3.92
N TRP A 89 4.14 -10.30 2.89
CA TRP A 89 3.21 -10.75 1.88
C TRP A 89 4.00 -11.50 0.81
N HIS A 90 3.73 -12.79 0.62
CA HIS A 90 4.39 -13.62 -0.40
C HIS A 90 3.38 -14.11 -1.43
N LYS A 91 3.75 -14.12 -2.72
CA LYS A 91 2.84 -14.50 -3.81
C LYS A 91 2.16 -15.86 -3.61
N ASP A 92 2.88 -16.83 -3.03
CA ASP A 92 2.40 -18.21 -2.87
C ASP A 92 1.84 -18.52 -1.47
N HIS A 93 2.18 -17.70 -0.46
CA HIS A 93 1.79 -17.96 0.94
C HIS A 93 0.84 -16.91 1.52
N GLY A 94 0.58 -15.82 0.79
CA GLY A 94 -0.19 -14.69 1.27
C GLY A 94 0.49 -13.98 2.44
N LEU A 95 -0.32 -13.54 3.40
CA LEU A 95 0.14 -12.79 4.56
C LEU A 95 0.74 -13.71 5.63
N VAL A 96 2.06 -13.62 5.81
CA VAL A 96 2.82 -14.31 6.86
C VAL A 96 3.28 -13.30 7.90
N ARG A 97 2.92 -13.52 9.17
CA ARG A 97 3.30 -12.62 10.27
C ARG A 97 4.34 -13.26 11.16
N ARG A 98 5.33 -12.47 11.59
CA ARG A 98 6.42 -12.95 12.46
C ARG A 98 5.89 -13.48 13.80
N ASP A 99 4.89 -12.84 14.37
CA ASP A 99 4.32 -13.18 15.68
C ASP A 99 3.42 -14.42 15.66
N ARG A 100 2.88 -14.80 14.50
CA ARG A 100 1.98 -15.96 14.36
C ARG A 100 2.69 -17.20 13.82
N THR A 101 3.59 -17.01 12.86
CA THR A 101 4.25 -18.10 12.12
C THR A 101 5.75 -17.81 11.96
N PRO A 102 6.52 -17.76 13.06
CA PRO A 102 7.91 -17.29 13.05
C PRO A 102 8.83 -18.13 12.16
N LYS A 103 8.67 -19.47 12.16
CA LYS A 103 9.51 -20.37 11.34
C LYS A 103 9.33 -20.11 9.84
N LEU A 104 8.08 -20.05 9.36
CA LEU A 104 7.79 -19.74 7.97
C LEU A 104 8.23 -18.31 7.61
N PHE A 105 8.04 -17.37 8.54
CA PHE A 105 8.49 -16.00 8.36
C PHE A 105 10.00 -15.90 8.16
N GLU A 106 10.81 -16.55 9.00
CA GLU A 106 12.28 -16.54 8.91
C GLU A 106 12.76 -17.18 7.61
N GLN A 107 12.17 -18.30 7.21
CA GLN A 107 12.46 -18.94 5.93
C GLN A 107 12.15 -18.01 4.75
N LEU A 108 10.96 -17.41 4.71
CA LEU A 108 10.62 -16.49 3.64
C LEU A 108 11.49 -15.24 3.68
N GLN A 109 11.91 -14.78 4.86
CA GLN A 109 12.77 -13.62 5.02
C GLN A 109 14.18 -13.85 4.46
N SER A 110 14.76 -15.04 4.66
CA SER A 110 16.06 -15.39 4.06
C SER A 110 15.99 -15.45 2.53
N ASP A 111 14.82 -15.83 2.02
CA ASP A 111 14.57 -16.03 0.59
C ASP A 111 14.06 -14.76 -0.11
N LEU A 112 13.90 -13.65 0.62
CA LEU A 112 13.70 -12.31 0.06
C LEU A 112 14.97 -11.93 -0.70
N GLY A 113 15.02 -12.32 -1.97
CA GLY A 113 16.16 -12.09 -2.85
C GLY A 113 16.65 -10.64 -2.83
N GLU A 114 17.88 -10.42 -3.28
CA GLU A 114 18.57 -9.14 -3.09
C GLU A 114 17.97 -7.97 -3.87
N LYS A 115 17.25 -8.27 -4.96
CA LYS A 115 16.71 -7.27 -5.88
C LYS A 115 15.37 -6.71 -5.39
N THR A 116 15.43 -5.52 -4.80
CA THR A 116 14.27 -4.74 -4.38
C THR A 116 13.76 -3.83 -5.50
N LEU A 117 12.44 -3.58 -5.55
CA LEU A 117 11.82 -2.66 -6.50
C LEU A 117 11.72 -1.26 -5.90
N GLY A 118 12.06 -0.24 -6.69
CA GLY A 118 11.87 1.18 -6.35
C GLY A 118 12.87 1.78 -5.35
N ALA A 119 13.29 1.04 -4.33
CA ALA A 119 14.25 1.46 -3.31
C ALA A 119 15.39 0.43 -3.15
N PRO A 120 16.65 0.86 -2.93
CA PRO A 120 17.73 -0.02 -2.49
C PRO A 120 17.39 -0.75 -1.18
N ARG A 121 17.98 -1.94 -0.96
CA ARG A 121 17.70 -2.80 0.20
C ARG A 121 18.02 -2.14 1.55
N ASP A 122 19.04 -1.30 1.59
CA ASP A 122 19.54 -0.57 2.75
C ASP A 122 18.75 0.73 3.04
N LEU A 123 17.98 1.22 2.06
CA LEU A 123 17.15 2.40 2.25
C LEU A 123 15.82 2.03 2.93
N ASN A 124 15.60 2.59 4.12
CA ASN A 124 14.31 2.47 4.80
C ASN A 124 13.33 3.50 4.23
N VAL A 125 12.30 3.02 3.54
CA VAL A 125 11.23 3.84 2.95
C VAL A 125 9.87 3.46 3.54
N ASN A 126 8.90 4.37 3.45
CA ASN A 126 7.52 4.10 3.81
C ASN A 126 6.65 3.79 2.58
N THR A 127 5.41 3.39 2.83
CA THR A 127 4.46 3.00 1.77
C THR A 127 4.21 4.12 0.76
N LEU A 128 4.07 5.37 1.21
CA LEU A 128 3.81 6.53 0.35
C LEU A 128 5.00 6.84 -0.57
N TRP A 129 6.22 6.81 -0.02
CA TRP A 129 7.43 7.02 -0.79
C TRP A 129 7.58 5.95 -1.87
N LEU A 130 7.40 4.67 -1.50
CA LEU A 130 7.56 3.55 -2.41
C LEU A 130 6.52 3.60 -3.54
N MET A 131 5.25 3.88 -3.21
CA MET A 131 4.19 4.05 -4.20
C MET A 131 4.54 5.16 -5.19
N THR A 132 4.89 6.35 -4.70
CA THR A 132 5.26 7.51 -5.54
C THR A 132 6.45 7.19 -6.43
N ARG A 133 7.45 6.50 -5.89
CA ARG A 133 8.64 6.10 -6.65
C ARG A 133 8.28 5.12 -7.77
N LEU A 134 7.46 4.11 -7.48
CA LEU A 134 7.12 3.07 -8.44
C LEU A 134 6.22 3.60 -9.57
N GLN A 135 5.33 4.55 -9.29
CA GLN A 135 4.51 5.22 -10.32
C GLN A 135 5.34 5.99 -11.37
N ASN A 136 6.61 6.31 -11.09
CA ASN A 136 7.50 6.92 -12.09
C ASN A 136 8.04 5.92 -13.11
N PHE A 137 7.87 4.60 -12.91
CA PHE A 137 8.25 3.60 -13.89
C PHE A 137 7.07 3.25 -14.80
N ALA A 138 7.31 3.27 -16.12
CA ALA A 138 6.26 3.08 -17.12
C ALA A 138 5.43 1.79 -16.94
N HIS A 139 6.04 0.70 -16.47
CA HIS A 139 5.36 -0.59 -16.27
C HIS A 139 4.41 -0.63 -15.06
N PHE A 140 4.42 0.39 -14.21
CA PHE A 140 3.49 0.55 -13.09
C PHE A 140 2.49 1.70 -13.31
N GLN A 141 2.53 2.38 -14.46
CA GLN A 141 1.63 3.51 -14.76
C GLN A 141 0.27 3.04 -15.27
N GLY A 142 -0.76 3.85 -15.03
CA GLY A 142 -2.09 3.68 -15.62
C GLY A 142 -2.88 2.48 -15.10
N THR A 143 -2.45 1.89 -13.98
CA THR A 143 -3.16 0.75 -13.39
C THR A 143 -4.23 1.25 -12.44
N ASP A 144 -5.50 1.07 -12.80
CA ASP A 144 -6.63 1.44 -11.96
C ASP A 144 -6.94 0.33 -10.95
N CYS A 145 -7.10 0.70 -9.68
CA CYS A 145 -7.56 -0.22 -8.65
C CYS A 145 -8.89 0.23 -8.07
N LYS A 146 -9.72 -0.73 -7.66
CA LYS A 146 -10.91 -0.46 -6.86
C LYS A 146 -10.50 0.06 -5.48
N VAL A 147 -10.45 1.37 -5.34
CA VAL A 147 -10.33 2.02 -4.03
C VAL A 147 -11.73 2.25 -3.47
N ARG A 148 -11.93 1.99 -2.17
CA ARG A 148 -13.21 2.26 -1.50
C ARG A 148 -13.39 3.77 -1.36
N LEU A 149 -14.55 4.27 -1.76
CA LEU A 149 -15.01 5.59 -1.33
C LEU A 149 -15.35 5.49 0.16
N ILE A 150 -14.60 6.20 1.00
CA ILE A 150 -14.99 6.47 2.37
C ILE A 150 -15.50 7.91 2.37
N THR A 151 -16.81 8.08 2.49
CA THR A 151 -17.46 9.38 2.66
C THR A 151 -18.06 9.39 4.05
N TRP A 152 -17.65 10.32 4.91
CA TRP A 152 -18.30 10.60 6.19
C TRP A 152 -19.08 11.90 6.05
#